data_AF-A0A377ZH00-F1
#
_entry.id   AF-A0A377ZH00-F1
#
_cell.length_a   1.000
_cell.length_b   1.000
_cell.length_c   1.000
_cell.angle_alpha   90.00
_cell.angle_beta   90.00
_cell.angle_gamma   90.00
#
_symmetry.space_group_name_H-M   'P 1'
#
loop_
_entity.id
_entity.type
_entity.pdbx_description
1 polymer ?
#
loop_
_entity_poly.entity_id
_entity_poly.type
_entity_poly.pdbx_seq_one_letter_code
_entity_poly.pdbx_strand_id
1 'polypeptide(L)' 'MPWRWGYAVNVITNGCRGVNLQPQDSSQAFMEMAAAGATLYTLDDWRETQA' A
#
# COMPACT_ATOMS: atom_id res chain seq x y z
N MET A 1 -8.09 4.33 11.11
CA MET A 1 -9.44 4.33 10.51
C MET A 1 -9.46 3.19 9.51
N PRO A 2 -10.40 2.23 9.54
CA PRO A 2 -10.47 1.22 8.49
C PRO A 2 -10.88 1.84 7.15
N TRP A 3 -10.56 1.17 6.04
CA TRP A 3 -10.90 1.63 4.68
C TRP A 3 -12.37 1.93 4.53
N ARG A 4 -12.70 2.84 3.59
CA ARG A 4 -14.03 3.47 3.44
C ARG A 4 -15.23 2.51 3.50
N TRP A 5 -15.04 1.25 3.10
CA TRP A 5 -16.10 0.24 3.02
C TRP A 5 -15.88 -0.96 3.97
N GLY A 6 -14.95 -0.87 4.92
CA GLY A 6 -14.65 -1.92 5.88
C GLY A 6 -13.82 -3.09 5.33
N TYR A 7 -13.30 -2.98 4.11
CA TYR A 7 -12.42 -4.00 3.55
C TYR A 7 -11.04 -3.98 4.22
N ALA A 8 -10.49 -5.17 4.45
CA ALA A 8 -9.06 -5.32 4.63
C ALA A 8 -8.38 -5.07 3.29
N VAL A 9 -7.41 -4.15 3.26
CA VAL A 9 -6.70 -3.76 2.03
C VAL A 9 -5.23 -4.08 2.19
N ASN A 10 -4.71 -4.84 1.24
CA ASN A 10 -3.27 -5.08 1.08
C ASN A 10 -2.80 -4.32 -0.17
N VAL A 11 -1.69 -3.60 -0.06
CA VAL A 11 -1.06 -2.89 -1.18
C VAL A 11 0.27 -3.55 -1.49
N ILE A 12 0.43 -3.99 -2.74
CA ILE A 12 1.68 -4.58 -3.25
C ILE A 12 2.56 -3.47 -3.82
N THR A 13 3.47 -2.96 -3.00
CA THR A 13 4.22 -1.73 -3.27
C THR A 13 5.12 -1.81 -4.50
N ASN A 14 5.79 -2.95 -4.71
CA ASN A 14 6.62 -3.20 -5.89
C ASN A 14 5.81 -3.55 -7.16
N GLY A 15 4.49 -3.72 -7.04
CA GLY A 15 3.55 -3.81 -8.16
C GLY A 15 2.97 -2.46 -8.59
N CYS A 16 3.14 -1.42 -7.78
CA CYS A 16 2.65 -0.08 -8.08
C CYS A 16 3.66 0.72 -8.93
N ARG A 17 3.17 1.45 -9.93
CA ARG A 17 3.95 2.48 -10.63
C ARG A 17 3.50 3.86 -10.16
N GLY A 18 4.25 4.45 -9.25
CA GLY A 18 4.02 5.82 -8.78
C GLY A 18 4.38 6.87 -9.84
N VAL A 19 3.73 8.03 -9.75
CA VAL A 19 4.07 9.24 -10.52
C VAL A 19 4.37 10.34 -9.52
N ASN A 20 5.60 10.87 -9.57
CA ASN A 20 6.03 11.98 -8.73
C ASN A 20 5.71 13.30 -9.44
N LEU A 21 4.59 13.94 -9.08
CA LEU A 21 4.29 15.31 -9.53
C LEU A 21 5.18 16.31 -8.77
N GLN A 22 5.44 15.99 -7.51
CA GLN A 22 6.47 16.56 -6.64
C GLN A 22 7.40 15.45 -6.14
N PRO A 23 8.61 15.81 -5.65
CA PRO A 23 9.50 14.85 -5.01
C PRO A 23 8.77 14.04 -3.93
N GLN A 24 8.99 12.72 -3.93
CA GLN A 24 8.46 11.78 -2.92
C GLN A 24 6.93 11.56 -2.88
N ASP A 25 6.13 12.09 -3.81
CA ASP A 25 4.67 11.84 -3.83
C ASP A 25 4.32 10.35 -3.78
N SER A 26 5.05 9.52 -4.52
CA SER A 26 4.78 8.08 -4.54
C SER A 26 4.98 7.42 -3.17
N SER A 27 6.03 7.83 -2.44
CA SER A 27 6.25 7.37 -1.07
C SER A 27 5.23 7.95 -0.08
N GLN A 28 4.84 9.21 -0.26
CA GLN A 28 3.81 9.86 0.54
C GLN A 28 2.47 9.12 0.41
N ALA A 29 2.09 8.74 -0.81
CA ALA A 29 0.87 8.00 -1.07
C ALA A 29 0.82 6.66 -0.32
N PHE A 30 1.93 5.90 -0.26
CA PHE A 30 1.99 4.67 0.53
C PHE A 30 1.84 4.93 2.03
N MET A 31 2.46 5.99 2.56
CA MET A 31 2.31 6.37 3.97
C MET A 31 0.85 6.72 4.31
N GLU A 32 0.17 7.44 3.41
CA GLU A 32 -1.26 7.78 3.57
C GLU A 32 -2.15 6.53 3.54
N MET A 33 -1.89 5.59 2.63
CA MET A 33 -2.61 4.31 2.58
C MET A 33 -2.39 3.51 3.88
N ALA A 34 -1.16 3.43 4.38
CA ALA A 34 -0.87 2.76 5.64
C ALA A 34 -1.57 3.44 6.83
N ALA A 35 -1.56 4.77 6.90
CA ALA A 35 -2.28 5.54 7.92
C ALA A 35 -3.81 5.35 7.83
N ALA A 36 -4.34 5.14 6.62
CA ALA A 36 -5.73 4.77 6.37
C ALA A 36 -6.02 3.26 6.60
N GLY A 37 -5.05 2.49 7.10
CA GLY A 37 -5.22 1.12 7.54
C GLY A 37 -4.94 0.05 6.49
N ALA A 38 -4.23 0.34 5.39
CA ALA A 38 -3.73 -0.72 4.51
C ALA A 38 -2.49 -1.37 5.10
N THR A 39 -2.34 -2.66 4.83
CA THR A 39 -1.08 -3.36 5.04
C THR A 39 -0.26 -3.26 3.76
N LEU A 40 0.98 -2.79 3.87
CA LEU A 40 1.90 -2.69 2.75
C LEU A 40 2.77 -3.95 2.68
N TYR A 41 2.91 -4.52 1.49
CA TYR A 41 3.75 -5.68 1.22
C TYR A 41 4.63 -5.46 -0.01
N THR A 42 5.75 -6.16 -0.11
CA THR A 42 6.27 -6.55 -1.42
C THR A 42 5.49 -7.77 -1.94
N LEU A 43 5.54 -8.05 -3.25
CA LEU A 43 4.86 -9.23 -3.79
C LEU A 43 5.32 -10.52 -3.09
N ASP A 44 6.60 -10.64 -2.78
CA ASP A 44 7.15 -11.85 -2.15
C ASP A 44 6.64 -11.99 -0.71
N ASP A 45 6.70 -10.93 0.10
CA ASP A 45 6.17 -10.95 1.47
C ASP A 45 4.68 -11.31 1.51
N TRP A 46 3.88 -10.77 0.56
CA TRP A 46 2.46 -11.08 0.53
C TRP A 46 2.22 -12.56 0.21
N ARG A 47 2.99 -13.16 -0.70
CA ARG A 47 2.84 -14.57 -1.07
C ARG A 47 3.11 -15.51 0.11
N GLU A 48 4.05 -15.16 0.99
CA GLU A 48 4.31 -15.92 2.21
C GLU A 48 3.10 -15.97 3.16
N THR A 49 2.27 -14.93 3.17
CA THR A 49 1.03 -14.91 3.99
C THR A 49 -0.10 -15.79 3.45
N GLN A 50 0.03 -16.29 2.21
CA GLN A 50 -0.99 -17.11 1.55
C GLN A 50 -0.67 -18.61 1.59
N ALA A 51 0.45 -18.99 2.18
CA ALA A 51 0.93 -20.37 2.29
C ALA A 51 0.21 -21.18 3.38
#